data_AF-A0AAQ1TT46-F1
#
_entry.id   AF-A0AAQ1TT46-F1
#
_cell.length_a   1.000
_cell.length_b   1.000
_cell.length_c   1.000
_cell.angle_alpha   90.00
_cell.angle_beta   90.00
_cell.angle_gamma   90.00
#
_symmetry.space_group_name_H-M   'P 1'
#
loop_
_entity.id
_entity.type
_entity.pdbx_description
1 polymer ?
#
loop_
_entity_poly.entity_id
_entity_poly.type
_entity_poly.pdbx_seq_one_letter_code
_entity_poly.pdbx_strand_id
1 'polypeptide(L)'
;MRRLAVATVAFLTAAALPATAQAALPPLPTVELPAVQLPNLQQEADRFLNTLPPEWGSSRPAPAAQPAQYPAQPAQSAAKTAPNCANCVAITYDDGPSPLTNQLLDTLKSKNAHASFMVLAPNATAHPELLRRMQAEGHTIGNHTNTHRELNKLAAGDVDGEIKAGASAIKAATGQSPRWLRPPYGATNGTVDAAAKANGQAEAMWSVDTLDWKDRNSEHVCSAAVSGAQPGGIILMHDIHATTVNAASCVIDGLRAKGLEPVSLDTLIPNPQPGKQYYSRS
;
A
#
# COMPACT_ATOMS: atom_id res chain seq x y z
N MET A 1 -42.86 -59.20 66.36
CA MET A 1 -42.61 -57.77 66.66
C MET A 1 -42.71 -57.03 65.34
N ARG A 2 -43.83 -56.32 65.07
CA ARG A 2 -43.97 -54.84 65.20
C ARG A 2 -42.97 -54.10 64.30
N ARG A 3 -43.32 -53.25 63.33
CA ARG A 3 -44.57 -52.51 62.99
C ARG A 3 -44.52 -52.07 61.52
N LEU A 4 -45.69 -52.03 60.88
CA LEU A 4 -46.00 -51.21 59.69
C LEU A 4 -45.77 -49.72 60.00
N ALA A 5 -45.31 -48.96 59.02
CA ALA A 5 -45.50 -47.51 58.95
C ALA A 5 -45.88 -47.11 57.52
N VAL A 6 -47.14 -46.68 57.40
CA VAL A 6 -47.76 -45.95 56.29
C VAL A 6 -47.25 -44.51 56.33
N ALA A 7 -46.89 -43.91 55.19
CA ALA A 7 -46.94 -42.46 55.00
C ALA A 7 -46.93 -42.13 53.49
N THR A 8 -48.10 -41.91 52.88
CA THR A 8 -48.64 -40.60 52.49
C THR A 8 -47.99 -40.02 51.23
N VAL A 9 -48.69 -40.20 50.10
CA VAL A 9 -48.45 -39.51 48.84
C VAL A 9 -48.86 -38.05 49.01
N ALA A 10 -47.88 -37.14 48.98
CA ALA A 10 -48.14 -35.70 48.89
C ALA A 10 -48.24 -35.31 47.41
N PHE A 11 -49.43 -34.94 46.98
CA PHE A 11 -49.65 -34.23 45.71
C PHE A 11 -48.98 -32.86 45.81
N LEU A 12 -47.85 -32.69 45.12
CA LEU A 12 -47.33 -31.36 44.81
C LEU A 12 -48.12 -30.81 43.63
N THR A 13 -48.99 -29.84 43.96
CA THR A 13 -49.63 -28.95 43.01
C THR A 13 -48.55 -28.20 42.22
N ALA A 14 -48.61 -28.31 40.90
CA ALA A 14 -47.84 -27.47 40.00
C ALA A 14 -48.35 -26.02 40.15
N ALA A 15 -47.60 -25.18 40.87
CA ALA A 15 -47.78 -23.75 40.79
C ALA A 15 -47.26 -23.29 39.43
N ALA A 16 -48.18 -22.93 38.54
CA ALA A 16 -47.84 -22.26 37.29
C ALA A 16 -47.13 -20.93 37.61
N LEU A 17 -45.86 -20.83 37.24
CA LEU A 17 -45.15 -19.56 37.20
C LEU A 17 -45.83 -18.67 36.14
N PRO A 18 -46.09 -17.38 36.43
CA PRO A 18 -46.61 -16.48 35.41
C PRO A 18 -45.55 -16.34 34.31
N ALA A 19 -45.97 -16.52 33.06
CA ALA A 19 -45.16 -16.19 31.90
C ALA A 19 -44.73 -14.72 32.02
N THR A 20 -43.44 -14.49 32.24
CA THR A 20 -42.86 -13.15 32.18
C THR A 20 -43.10 -12.65 30.76
N ALA A 21 -43.95 -11.63 30.64
CA ALA A 21 -44.13 -10.89 29.42
C ALA A 21 -42.76 -10.43 28.91
N GLN A 22 -42.34 -10.94 27.75
CA GLN A 22 -41.21 -10.42 27.02
C GLN A 22 -41.59 -9.00 26.62
N ALA A 23 -41.14 -8.01 27.38
CA ALA A 23 -41.24 -6.62 26.97
C ALA A 23 -40.40 -6.46 25.70
N ALA A 24 -41.07 -6.42 24.55
CA ALA A 24 -40.44 -6.05 23.30
C ALA A 24 -39.86 -4.65 23.50
N LEU A 25 -38.54 -4.51 23.29
CA LEU A 25 -37.89 -3.21 23.30
C LEU A 25 -38.59 -2.32 22.25
N PRO A 26 -38.93 -1.06 22.58
CA PRO A 26 -39.47 -0.15 21.59
C PRO A 26 -38.43 0.04 20.47
N PRO A 27 -38.85 0.15 19.20
CA PRO A 27 -37.93 0.48 18.13
C PRO A 27 -37.25 1.82 18.43
N LEU A 28 -35.94 1.89 18.20
CA LEU A 28 -35.19 3.14 18.36
C LEU A 28 -35.79 4.21 17.44
N PRO A 29 -35.91 5.47 17.88
CA PRO A 29 -36.39 6.55 17.04
C PRO A 29 -35.40 6.75 15.88
N THR A 30 -35.91 6.67 14.65
CA THR A 30 -35.17 7.10 13.47
C THR A 30 -35.04 8.61 13.54
N VAL A 31 -33.85 9.12 13.86
CA VAL A 31 -33.53 10.53 13.67
C VAL A 31 -33.19 10.73 12.21
N GLU A 32 -34.13 11.26 11.42
CA GLU A 32 -33.80 11.81 10.11
C GLU A 32 -32.94 13.06 10.32
N LEU A 33 -31.65 12.93 10.03
CA LEU A 33 -30.76 14.09 9.96
C LEU A 33 -31.20 14.94 8.75
N PRO A 34 -31.36 16.26 8.91
CA PRO A 34 -31.68 17.12 7.77
C PRO A 34 -30.57 16.99 6.74
N ALA A 35 -30.95 16.87 5.46
CA ALA A 35 -30.00 16.98 4.37
C ALA A 35 -29.29 18.34 4.49
N VAL A 36 -28.01 18.33 4.84
CA VAL A 36 -27.18 19.52 4.73
C VAL A 36 -27.00 19.77 3.25
N GLN A 37 -27.74 20.75 2.72
CA GLN A 37 -27.48 21.28 1.39
C GLN A 37 -26.07 21.87 1.42
N LEU A 38 -25.10 21.14 0.87
CA LEU A 38 -23.80 21.71 0.60
C LEU A 38 -24.02 22.89 -0.37
N PRO A 39 -23.58 24.11 -0.04
CA PRO A 39 -23.78 25.23 -0.92
C PRO A 39 -23.10 24.94 -2.27
N ASN A 40 -23.71 25.45 -3.34
CA ASN A 40 -23.15 25.36 -4.67
C ASN A 40 -21.79 26.08 -4.66
N LEU A 41 -20.71 25.30 -4.68
CA LEU A 41 -19.33 25.81 -4.61
C LEU A 41 -19.06 26.87 -5.69
N GLN A 42 -19.74 26.76 -6.84
CA GLN A 42 -19.66 27.75 -7.90
C GLN A 42 -20.23 29.11 -7.45
N GLN A 43 -21.37 29.10 -6.77
CA GLN A 43 -22.08 30.30 -6.34
C GLN A 43 -21.37 30.99 -5.16
N GLU A 44 -20.68 30.23 -4.31
CA GLU A 44 -19.84 30.78 -3.24
C GLU A 44 -18.53 31.35 -3.77
N ALA A 45 -17.90 30.69 -4.75
CA ALA A 45 -16.73 31.20 -5.46
C ALA A 45 -17.07 32.52 -6.17
N ASP A 46 -18.20 32.59 -6.87
CA ASP A 46 -18.64 33.81 -7.56
C ASP A 46 -18.91 34.97 -6.59
N ARG A 47 -19.48 34.67 -5.40
CA ARG A 47 -19.69 35.69 -4.35
C ARG A 47 -18.37 36.20 -3.77
N PHE A 48 -17.42 35.31 -3.52
CA PHE A 48 -16.11 35.68 -2.98
C PHE A 48 -15.29 36.52 -3.97
N LEU A 49 -15.36 36.20 -5.27
CA LEU A 49 -14.66 36.97 -6.30
C LEU A 49 -15.23 38.38 -6.49
N ASN A 50 -16.53 38.57 -6.24
CA ASN A 50 -17.21 39.86 -6.34
C ASN A 50 -16.96 40.80 -5.15
N THR A 51 -16.28 40.33 -4.09
CA THR A 51 -15.90 41.15 -2.92
C THR A 51 -14.43 41.57 -2.93
N LEU A 52 -13.65 41.19 -3.95
CA LEU A 52 -12.24 41.56 -4.07
C LEU A 52 -12.04 42.98 -4.65
N PRO A 53 -11.00 43.72 -4.21
CA PRO A 53 -10.63 45.01 -4.78
C PRO A 53 -10.35 44.93 -6.29
N PRO A 54 -10.67 45.98 -7.09
CA PRO A 54 -10.58 45.94 -8.55
C PRO A 54 -9.16 45.71 -9.10
N GLU A 55 -8.14 45.97 -8.28
CA GLU A 55 -6.73 45.69 -8.61
C GLU A 55 -6.34 44.20 -8.58
N TRP A 56 -7.21 43.30 -8.10
CA TRP A 56 -7.00 41.84 -8.10
C TRP A 56 -7.91 41.10 -9.10
N GLY A 57 -8.70 41.81 -9.91
CA GLY A 57 -9.73 41.25 -10.80
C GLY A 57 -9.27 40.86 -12.21
N SER A 58 -7.99 40.99 -12.57
CA SER A 58 -7.52 40.89 -13.97
C SER A 58 -6.82 39.59 -14.36
N SER A 59 -6.75 38.58 -13.48
CA SER A 59 -6.28 37.24 -13.83
C SER A 59 -7.39 36.22 -13.68
N ARG A 60 -8.29 36.15 -14.67
CA ARG A 60 -9.10 34.95 -14.88
C ARG A 60 -8.13 33.79 -15.14
N PRO A 61 -8.12 32.71 -14.35
CA PRO A 61 -7.69 31.43 -14.90
C PRO A 61 -8.61 31.15 -16.09
N ALA A 62 -8.04 30.75 -17.23
CA ALA A 62 -8.84 30.24 -18.32
C ALA A 62 -9.80 29.16 -17.76
N PRO A 63 -11.05 29.07 -18.25
CA PRO A 63 -11.97 28.03 -17.80
C PRO A 63 -11.23 26.70 -17.89
N ALA A 64 -11.19 25.97 -16.77
CA ALA A 64 -10.64 24.63 -16.74
C ALA A 64 -11.22 23.88 -17.94
N ALA A 65 -10.34 23.42 -18.84
CA ALA A 65 -10.74 22.55 -19.91
C ALA A 65 -11.60 21.45 -19.29
N GLN A 66 -12.77 21.22 -19.88
CA GLN A 66 -13.67 20.13 -19.50
C GLN A 66 -12.82 18.88 -19.22
N PRO A 67 -13.12 18.11 -18.15
CA PRO A 67 -12.37 16.89 -17.87
C PRO A 67 -12.31 16.10 -19.16
N ALA A 68 -11.11 15.95 -19.72
CA ALA A 68 -10.91 15.15 -20.90
C ALA A 68 -11.55 13.81 -20.57
N GLN A 69 -12.56 13.42 -21.35
CA GLN A 69 -13.10 12.08 -21.30
C GLN A 69 -11.91 11.18 -21.59
N TYR A 70 -11.32 10.62 -20.54
CA TYR A 70 -10.31 9.59 -20.68
C TYR A 70 -10.98 8.51 -21.53
N PRO A 71 -10.43 8.18 -22.71
CA PRO A 71 -10.97 7.06 -23.47
C PRO A 71 -11.02 5.87 -22.53
N ALA A 72 -12.16 5.18 -22.53
CA ALA A 72 -12.32 3.91 -21.84
C ALA A 72 -11.07 3.07 -22.11
N GLN A 73 -10.51 2.47 -21.04
CA GLN A 73 -9.32 1.63 -21.12
C GLN A 73 -9.38 0.79 -22.40
N PRO A 74 -8.34 0.79 -23.25
CA PRO A 74 -8.25 -0.21 -24.29
C PRO A 74 -8.42 -1.57 -23.61
N ALA A 75 -9.38 -2.34 -24.08
CA ALA A 75 -9.56 -3.73 -23.72
C ALA A 75 -8.17 -4.38 -23.69
N GLN A 76 -7.86 -5.02 -22.56
CA GLN A 76 -6.62 -5.71 -22.25
C GLN A 76 -5.86 -6.07 -23.52
N SER A 77 -4.81 -5.27 -23.80
CA SER A 77 -3.83 -5.61 -24.82
C SER A 77 -3.44 -7.06 -24.58
N ALA A 78 -3.59 -7.88 -25.63
CA ALA A 78 -3.38 -9.32 -25.63
C ALA A 78 -2.29 -9.71 -24.64
N ALA A 79 -2.65 -10.59 -23.69
CA ALA A 79 -1.77 -11.04 -22.63
C ALA A 79 -0.39 -11.36 -23.22
N LYS A 80 0.59 -10.45 -23.04
CA LYS A 80 1.99 -10.85 -23.04
C LYS A 80 2.03 -11.95 -22.01
N THR A 81 2.31 -13.18 -22.46
CA THR A 81 2.64 -14.26 -21.55
C THR A 81 3.64 -13.69 -20.56
N ALA A 82 3.30 -13.75 -19.26
CA ALA A 82 4.17 -13.24 -18.22
C ALA A 82 5.58 -13.78 -18.50
N PRO A 83 6.62 -12.92 -18.48
CA PRO A 83 7.95 -13.34 -18.86
C PRO A 83 8.29 -14.62 -18.10
N ASN A 84 8.85 -15.62 -18.78
CA ASN A 84 9.41 -16.77 -18.10
C ASN A 84 10.52 -16.23 -17.19
N CYS A 85 10.20 -16.05 -15.91
CA CYS A 85 11.05 -15.32 -14.97
C CYS A 85 12.31 -16.10 -14.57
N ALA A 86 12.75 -17.09 -15.36
CA ALA A 86 13.96 -17.88 -15.14
C ALA A 86 15.17 -16.99 -14.82
N ASN A 87 15.31 -15.85 -15.50
CA ASN A 87 16.42 -14.90 -15.34
C ASN A 87 15.98 -13.52 -14.80
N CYS A 88 14.79 -13.41 -14.19
CA CYS A 88 14.32 -12.12 -13.68
C CYS A 88 14.97 -11.74 -12.36
N VAL A 89 15.13 -10.45 -12.13
CA VAL A 89 15.59 -9.85 -10.87
C VAL A 89 14.71 -8.64 -10.55
N ALA A 90 14.24 -8.52 -9.31
CA ALA A 90 13.44 -7.37 -8.92
C ALA A 90 14.33 -6.20 -8.52
N ILE A 91 14.11 -5.04 -9.14
CA ILE A 91 14.66 -3.76 -8.66
C ILE A 91 13.62 -3.05 -7.79
N THR A 92 14.03 -2.64 -6.59
CA THR A 92 13.11 -2.06 -5.60
C THR A 92 13.68 -0.79 -5.00
N TYR A 93 12.82 0.18 -4.72
CA TYR A 93 13.17 1.48 -4.15
C TYR A 93 12.34 1.78 -2.91
N ASP A 94 12.99 2.12 -1.81
CA ASP A 94 12.37 2.42 -0.51
C ASP A 94 12.30 3.93 -0.25
N ASP A 95 11.51 4.27 0.77
CA ASP A 95 11.32 5.60 1.39
C ASP A 95 10.55 6.64 0.56
N GLY A 96 10.37 6.43 -0.74
CA GLY A 96 9.63 7.34 -1.61
C GLY A 96 8.12 7.42 -1.34
N PRO A 97 7.39 8.16 -2.19
CA PRO A 97 7.91 9.02 -3.25
C PRO A 97 8.64 10.26 -2.72
N SER A 98 9.56 10.78 -3.51
CA SER A 98 10.31 12.01 -3.29
C SER A 98 10.23 12.92 -4.52
N PRO A 99 10.70 14.18 -4.45
CA PRO A 99 10.82 15.02 -5.64
C PRO A 99 11.66 14.41 -6.78
N LEU A 100 12.53 13.43 -6.48
CA LEU A 100 13.37 12.74 -7.46
C LEU A 100 12.66 11.56 -8.14
N THR A 101 11.59 11.04 -7.55
CA THR A 101 10.88 9.85 -8.05
C THR A 101 10.36 10.04 -9.47
N ASN A 102 9.94 11.25 -9.85
CA ASN A 102 9.47 11.52 -11.20
C ASN A 102 10.57 11.29 -12.27
N GLN A 103 11.81 11.73 -11.98
CA GLN A 103 12.98 11.49 -12.84
C GLN A 103 13.31 9.99 -12.94
N LEU A 104 13.18 9.25 -11.83
CA LEU A 104 13.38 7.81 -11.82
C LEU A 104 12.34 7.10 -12.70
N LEU A 105 11.06 7.48 -12.61
CA LEU A 105 9.99 6.95 -13.45
C LEU A 105 10.25 7.23 -14.94
N ASP A 106 10.71 8.44 -15.29
CA ASP A 106 11.11 8.77 -16.66
C ASP A 106 12.23 7.85 -17.16
N THR A 107 13.21 7.57 -16.31
CA THR A 107 14.33 6.66 -16.64
C THR A 107 13.82 5.24 -16.86
N LEU A 108 13.00 4.69 -15.95
CA LEU A 108 12.41 3.36 -16.05
C LEU A 108 11.59 3.19 -17.34
N LYS A 109 10.75 4.18 -17.65
CA LYS A 109 9.97 4.23 -18.88
C LYS A 109 10.85 4.25 -20.13
N SER A 110 11.89 5.09 -20.16
CA SER A 110 12.83 5.18 -21.30
C SER A 110 13.56 3.87 -21.54
N LYS A 111 13.79 3.08 -20.48
CA LYS A 111 14.45 1.78 -20.52
C LYS A 111 13.48 0.61 -20.69
N ASN A 112 12.16 0.86 -20.77
CA ASN A 112 11.13 -0.17 -20.78
C ASN A 112 11.38 -1.21 -19.66
N ALA A 113 11.56 -0.71 -18.43
CA ALA A 113 11.79 -1.53 -17.24
C ALA A 113 10.72 -1.19 -16.19
N HIS A 114 10.32 -2.19 -15.41
CA HIS A 114 9.41 -1.99 -14.28
C HIS A 114 10.17 -2.19 -12.97
N ALA A 115 9.80 -1.42 -11.95
CA ALA A 115 10.37 -1.50 -10.61
C ALA A 115 9.27 -1.69 -9.56
N SER A 116 9.69 -1.81 -8.30
CA SER A 116 8.78 -1.78 -7.15
C SER A 116 9.14 -0.64 -6.21
N PHE A 117 8.14 0.11 -5.76
CA PHE A 117 8.32 1.25 -4.87
C PHE A 117 7.68 0.91 -3.52
N MET A 118 8.50 0.77 -2.48
CA MET A 118 8.03 0.58 -1.11
C MET A 118 7.87 1.96 -0.48
N VAL A 119 6.64 2.46 -0.43
CA VAL A 119 6.36 3.86 -0.11
C VAL A 119 5.96 4.09 1.34
N LEU A 120 6.37 5.23 1.89
CA LEU A 120 5.93 5.70 3.21
C LEU A 120 4.57 6.40 3.11
N ALA A 121 3.70 6.20 4.10
CA ALA A 121 2.33 6.75 4.08
C ALA A 121 2.25 8.28 3.94
N PRO A 122 3.08 9.09 4.65
CA PRO A 122 3.08 10.54 4.48
C PRO A 122 3.45 10.96 3.06
N ASN A 123 4.43 10.28 2.45
CA ASN A 123 4.90 10.57 1.11
C ASN A 123 3.87 10.16 0.05
N ALA A 124 3.22 9.01 0.23
CA ALA A 124 2.10 8.57 -0.61
C ALA A 124 0.92 9.55 -0.57
N THR A 125 0.66 10.14 0.60
CA THR A 125 -0.39 11.14 0.80
C THR A 125 -0.02 12.49 0.16
N ALA A 126 1.25 12.87 0.24
CA ALA A 126 1.76 14.10 -0.37
C ALA A 126 1.85 14.02 -1.91
N HIS A 127 2.06 12.82 -2.46
CA HIS A 127 2.30 12.59 -3.89
C HIS A 127 1.37 11.53 -4.53
N PRO A 128 0.03 11.65 -4.41
CA PRO A 128 -0.90 10.66 -4.95
C PRO A 128 -0.85 10.57 -6.49
N GLU A 129 -0.43 11.62 -7.17
CA GLU A 129 -0.15 11.63 -8.61
C GLU A 129 1.00 10.69 -8.99
N LEU A 130 2.07 10.61 -8.19
CA LEU A 130 3.19 9.72 -8.47
C LEU A 130 2.79 8.26 -8.27
N LEU A 131 1.98 7.95 -7.27
CA LEU A 131 1.44 6.60 -7.07
C LEU A 131 0.55 6.17 -8.25
N ARG A 132 -0.34 7.06 -8.73
CA ARG A 132 -1.15 6.76 -9.92
C ARG A 132 -0.29 6.58 -11.17
N ARG A 133 0.79 7.34 -11.30
CA ARG A 133 1.77 7.18 -12.39
C ARG A 133 2.48 5.84 -12.30
N MET A 134 2.98 5.44 -11.12
CA MET A 134 3.59 4.13 -10.90
C MET A 134 2.66 2.99 -11.34
N GLN A 135 1.39 3.05 -10.93
CA GLN A 135 0.37 2.06 -11.29
C GLN A 135 0.10 2.04 -12.80
N ALA A 136 -0.04 3.21 -13.43
CA ALA A 136 -0.30 3.32 -14.88
C ALA A 136 0.89 2.85 -15.73
N GLU A 137 2.12 3.01 -15.24
CA GLU A 137 3.36 2.60 -15.90
C GLU A 137 3.79 1.16 -15.55
N GLY A 138 2.94 0.40 -14.83
CA GLY A 138 3.12 -1.04 -14.61
C GLY A 138 4.10 -1.40 -13.49
N HIS A 139 4.39 -0.47 -12.59
CA HIS A 139 5.23 -0.72 -11.41
C HIS A 139 4.44 -1.34 -10.26
N THR A 140 5.13 -2.06 -9.38
CA THR A 140 4.53 -2.52 -8.12
C THR A 140 4.62 -1.41 -7.08
N ILE A 141 3.54 -1.17 -6.35
CA ILE A 141 3.50 -0.25 -5.20
C ILE A 141 3.34 -1.10 -3.94
N GLY A 142 4.33 -1.01 -3.05
CA GLY A 142 4.34 -1.71 -1.77
C GLY A 142 4.32 -0.73 -0.60
N ASN A 143 3.98 -1.26 0.56
CA ASN A 143 3.87 -0.53 1.82
C ASN A 143 5.21 -0.52 2.54
N HIS A 144 5.71 0.66 2.92
CA HIS A 144 6.90 0.82 3.76
C HIS A 144 6.59 1.43 5.13
N THR A 145 5.36 1.21 5.63
CA THR A 145 4.81 1.70 6.91
C THR A 145 4.45 3.19 6.90
N ASN A 146 4.04 3.70 8.06
CA ASN A 146 3.65 5.08 8.22
C ASN A 146 4.85 5.95 8.59
N THR A 147 5.61 5.57 9.60
CA THR A 147 6.65 6.42 10.20
C THR A 147 8.06 5.83 10.15
N HIS A 148 8.25 4.75 9.38
CA HIS A 148 9.56 4.09 9.22
C HIS A 148 10.15 3.58 10.56
N ARG A 149 9.29 3.14 11.47
CA ARG A 149 9.71 2.60 12.78
C ARG A 149 10.14 1.14 12.65
N GLU A 150 11.07 0.75 13.50
CA GLU A 150 11.55 -0.63 13.60
C GLU A 150 10.45 -1.52 14.22
N LEU A 151 9.70 -2.21 13.35
CA LEU A 151 8.42 -2.85 13.73
C LEU A 151 8.60 -3.94 14.79
N ASN A 152 9.67 -4.72 14.74
CA ASN A 152 9.92 -5.80 15.70
C ASN A 152 10.18 -5.32 17.16
N LYS A 153 10.30 -4.00 17.38
CA LYS A 153 10.43 -3.37 18.71
C LYS A 153 9.12 -2.78 19.22
N LEU A 154 8.05 -2.83 18.43
CA LEU A 154 6.77 -2.23 18.77
C LEU A 154 5.82 -3.25 19.41
N ALA A 155 4.82 -2.74 20.12
CA ALA A 155 3.69 -3.56 20.56
C ALA A 155 2.84 -3.98 19.34
N ALA A 156 2.17 -5.13 19.42
CA ALA A 156 1.41 -5.69 18.29
C ALA A 156 0.38 -4.71 17.69
N GLY A 157 -0.31 -3.91 18.53
CA GLY A 157 -1.24 -2.89 18.05
C GLY A 157 -0.57 -1.74 17.29
N ASP A 158 0.64 -1.35 17.70
CA ASP A 158 1.42 -0.33 17.00
C ASP A 158 1.97 -0.86 15.67
N VAL A 159 2.36 -2.13 15.61
CA VAL A 159 2.75 -2.80 14.36
C VAL A 159 1.59 -2.79 13.36
N ASP A 160 0.40 -3.21 13.78
CA ASP A 160 -0.79 -3.17 12.92
C ASP A 160 -1.13 -1.74 12.49
N GLY A 161 -1.04 -0.77 13.40
CA GLY A 161 -1.27 0.64 13.11
C GLY A 161 -0.35 1.19 12.03
N GLU A 162 0.95 0.91 12.11
CA GLU A 162 1.95 1.31 11.11
C GLU A 162 1.64 0.71 9.73
N ILE A 163 1.36 -0.60 9.68
CA ILE A 163 1.07 -1.33 8.44
C ILE A 163 -0.24 -0.82 7.82
N LYS A 164 -1.31 -0.74 8.61
CA LYS A 164 -2.64 -0.35 8.15
C LYS A 164 -2.69 1.09 7.65
N ALA A 165 -1.99 2.01 8.32
CA ALA A 165 -1.91 3.40 7.88
C ALA A 165 -1.22 3.52 6.51
N GLY A 166 -0.10 2.82 6.30
CA GLY A 166 0.56 2.76 4.99
C GLY A 166 -0.30 2.16 3.89
N ALA A 167 -0.97 1.03 4.17
CA ALA A 167 -1.89 0.41 3.22
C ALA A 167 -3.08 1.32 2.88
N SER A 168 -3.58 2.08 3.85
CA SER A 168 -4.69 3.03 3.66
C SER A 168 -4.29 4.20 2.78
N ALA A 169 -3.10 4.77 2.97
CA ALA A 169 -2.59 5.86 2.14
C ALA A 169 -2.42 5.42 0.67
N ILE A 170 -1.85 4.24 0.44
CA ILE A 170 -1.69 3.67 -0.91
C ILE A 170 -3.06 3.43 -1.56
N LYS A 171 -4.01 2.84 -0.84
CA LYS A 171 -5.37 2.60 -1.34
C LYS A 171 -6.09 3.90 -1.66
N ALA A 172 -5.93 4.94 -0.85
CA ALA A 172 -6.54 6.24 -1.09
C ALA A 172 -6.03 6.88 -2.40
N ALA A 173 -4.74 6.72 -2.72
CA ALA A 173 -4.15 7.27 -3.95
C ALA A 173 -4.46 6.44 -5.20
N THR A 174 -4.50 5.10 -5.09
CA THR A 174 -4.51 4.17 -6.24
C THR A 174 -5.82 3.40 -6.42
N GLY A 175 -6.69 3.40 -5.42
CA GLY A 175 -7.86 2.54 -5.34
C GLY A 175 -7.56 1.08 -5.01
N GLN A 176 -6.28 0.69 -4.87
CA GLN A 176 -5.86 -0.69 -4.64
C GLN A 176 -5.08 -0.84 -3.33
N SER A 177 -5.37 -1.90 -2.57
CA SER A 177 -4.56 -2.24 -1.40
C SER A 177 -3.23 -2.88 -1.85
N PRO A 178 -2.10 -2.49 -1.26
CA PRO A 178 -0.80 -3.09 -1.56
C PRO A 178 -0.72 -4.54 -1.11
N ARG A 179 -0.09 -5.40 -1.92
CA ARG A 179 0.16 -6.83 -1.60
C ARG A 179 1.48 -7.07 -0.88
N TRP A 180 2.33 -6.06 -0.85
CA TRP A 180 3.69 -6.12 -0.32
C TRP A 180 3.84 -5.13 0.84
N LEU A 181 4.48 -5.59 1.91
CA LEU A 181 5.04 -4.82 3.00
C LEU A 181 6.57 -4.98 2.92
N ARG A 182 7.33 -3.93 3.16
CA ARG A 182 8.75 -4.06 3.51
C ARG A 182 8.92 -3.47 4.90
N PRO A 183 9.26 -4.28 5.92
CA PRO A 183 9.56 -3.75 7.24
C PRO A 183 10.78 -2.83 7.19
N PRO A 184 10.71 -1.60 7.74
CA PRO A 184 11.87 -0.72 7.91
C PRO A 184 13.07 -1.46 8.50
N TYR A 185 14.26 -1.17 7.98
CA TYR A 185 15.54 -1.80 8.37
C TYR A 185 15.59 -3.32 8.18
N GLY A 186 14.59 -3.94 7.53
CA GLY A 186 14.43 -5.38 7.48
C GLY A 186 14.07 -6.01 8.84
N ALA A 187 13.61 -5.18 9.79
CA ALA A 187 13.37 -5.60 11.16
C ALA A 187 11.98 -6.24 11.32
N THR A 188 11.95 -7.57 11.27
CA THR A 188 10.73 -8.38 11.35
C THR A 188 10.80 -9.47 12.42
N ASN A 189 9.64 -9.98 12.85
CA ASN A 189 9.45 -11.09 13.77
C ASN A 189 8.02 -11.66 13.62
N GLY A 190 7.66 -12.68 14.40
CA GLY A 190 6.34 -13.30 14.31
C GLY A 190 5.15 -12.37 14.57
N THR A 191 5.34 -11.25 15.28
CA THR A 191 4.30 -10.22 15.43
C THR A 191 4.10 -9.44 14.13
N VAL A 192 5.19 -9.10 13.44
CA VAL A 192 5.16 -8.45 12.12
C VAL A 192 4.57 -9.38 11.08
N ASP A 193 4.99 -10.66 11.03
CA ASP A 193 4.46 -11.67 10.12
C ASP A 193 2.92 -11.80 10.26
N ALA A 194 2.43 -11.84 11.49
CA ALA A 194 1.00 -11.95 11.80
C ALA A 194 0.22 -10.69 11.37
N ALA A 195 0.77 -9.50 11.61
CA ALA A 195 0.15 -8.24 11.23
C ALA A 195 0.15 -8.06 9.70
N ALA A 196 1.25 -8.42 9.02
CA ALA A 196 1.34 -8.43 7.57
C ALA A 196 0.28 -9.38 6.97
N LYS A 197 0.15 -10.59 7.52
CA LYS A 197 -0.91 -11.55 7.13
C LYS A 197 -2.31 -10.98 7.32
N ALA A 198 -2.60 -10.36 8.47
CA ALA A 198 -3.90 -9.78 8.77
C ALA A 198 -4.27 -8.65 7.79
N ASN A 199 -3.28 -7.92 7.29
CA ASN A 199 -3.45 -6.86 6.29
C ASN A 199 -3.34 -7.35 4.83
N GLY A 200 -3.23 -8.67 4.61
CA GLY A 200 -3.17 -9.27 3.28
C GLY A 200 -1.86 -9.00 2.53
N GLN A 201 -0.77 -8.74 3.25
CA GLN A 201 0.53 -8.37 2.69
C GLN A 201 1.60 -9.43 2.95
N ALA A 202 2.43 -9.70 1.95
CA ALA A 202 3.68 -10.45 2.12
C ALA A 202 4.85 -9.50 2.39
N GLU A 203 5.91 -10.01 3.01
CA GLU A 203 7.10 -9.23 3.33
C GLU A 203 8.16 -9.34 2.22
N ALA A 204 8.39 -8.23 1.52
CA ALA A 204 9.45 -8.10 0.53
C ALA A 204 10.75 -7.70 1.24
N MET A 205 11.66 -8.65 1.42
CA MET A 205 13.01 -8.40 1.91
C MET A 205 13.93 -8.13 0.72
N TRP A 206 15.22 -8.43 0.82
CA TRP A 206 16.17 -8.31 -0.28
C TRP A 206 17.30 -9.33 -0.17
N SER A 207 17.87 -9.72 -1.31
CA SER A 207 19.06 -10.55 -1.40
C SER A 207 20.32 -9.74 -1.73
N VAL A 208 20.15 -8.49 -2.18
CA VAL A 208 21.23 -7.56 -2.54
C VAL A 208 20.93 -6.22 -1.88
N ASP A 209 21.81 -5.79 -0.98
CA ASP A 209 21.83 -4.43 -0.47
C ASP A 209 22.91 -3.64 -1.23
N THR A 210 22.51 -2.54 -1.88
CA THR A 210 23.44 -1.68 -2.62
C THR A 210 24.25 -0.75 -1.72
N LEU A 211 23.87 -0.63 -0.44
CA LEU A 211 24.42 0.32 0.52
C LEU A 211 24.36 1.77 0.02
N ASP A 212 23.41 2.08 -0.87
CA ASP A 212 23.23 3.41 -1.44
C ASP A 212 22.91 4.47 -0.38
N TRP A 213 22.17 4.06 0.66
CA TRP A 213 21.87 4.80 1.89
C TRP A 213 23.12 5.24 2.66
N LYS A 214 24.25 4.53 2.49
CA LYS A 214 25.53 4.81 3.15
C LYS A 214 26.54 5.50 2.22
N ASP A 215 26.74 4.98 1.03
CA ASP A 215 27.88 5.33 0.18
C ASP A 215 27.66 6.60 -0.65
N ARG A 216 26.40 6.94 -1.00
CA ARG A 216 26.05 8.16 -1.75
C ARG A 216 26.88 8.35 -3.04
N ASN A 217 27.12 7.26 -3.77
CA ASN A 217 27.90 7.27 -5.01
C ASN A 217 27.23 6.41 -6.10
N SER A 218 26.88 7.02 -7.24
CA SER A 218 26.13 6.33 -8.31
C SER A 218 26.86 5.14 -8.92
N GLU A 219 28.19 5.20 -9.05
CA GLU A 219 28.99 4.10 -9.61
C GLU A 219 28.99 2.91 -8.66
N HIS A 220 29.13 3.16 -7.35
CA HIS A 220 29.06 2.13 -6.32
C HIS A 220 27.67 1.47 -6.30
N VAL A 221 26.59 2.26 -6.35
CA VAL A 221 25.22 1.73 -6.41
C VAL A 221 25.05 0.82 -7.63
N CYS A 222 25.48 1.27 -8.81
CA CYS A 222 25.40 0.45 -10.01
C CYS A 222 26.22 -0.84 -9.88
N SER A 223 27.47 -0.73 -9.46
CA SER A 223 28.38 -1.87 -9.30
C SER A 223 27.82 -2.91 -8.33
N ALA A 224 27.42 -2.48 -7.13
CA ALA A 224 26.87 -3.35 -6.09
C ALA A 224 25.58 -4.05 -6.53
N ALA A 225 24.66 -3.31 -7.18
CA ALA A 225 23.43 -3.88 -7.72
C ALA A 225 23.72 -4.97 -8.76
N VAL A 226 24.58 -4.67 -9.75
CA VAL A 226 24.85 -5.58 -10.87
C VAL A 226 25.69 -6.78 -10.43
N SER A 227 26.70 -6.58 -9.59
CA SER A 227 27.57 -7.67 -9.12
C SER A 227 26.82 -8.63 -8.20
N GLY A 228 26.01 -8.10 -7.27
CA GLY A 228 25.23 -8.88 -6.32
C GLY A 228 24.04 -9.61 -6.93
N ALA A 229 23.50 -9.12 -8.05
CA ALA A 229 22.29 -9.68 -8.66
C ALA A 229 22.46 -11.14 -9.12
N GLN A 230 21.44 -11.94 -8.85
CA GLN A 230 21.28 -13.32 -9.33
C GLN A 230 19.84 -13.51 -9.82
N PRO A 231 19.57 -14.52 -10.67
CA PRO A 231 18.20 -14.88 -11.03
C PRO A 231 17.34 -15.13 -9.78
N GLY A 232 16.16 -14.53 -9.74
CA GLY A 232 15.27 -14.58 -8.57
C GLY A 232 15.57 -13.53 -7.50
N GLY A 233 16.65 -12.78 -7.59
CA GLY A 233 17.07 -11.82 -6.56
C GLY A 233 16.15 -10.60 -6.43
N ILE A 234 16.22 -9.95 -5.27
CA ILE A 234 15.56 -8.67 -4.98
C ILE A 234 16.63 -7.68 -4.54
N ILE A 235 16.72 -6.54 -5.24
CA ILE A 235 17.73 -5.50 -5.03
C ILE A 235 17.11 -4.34 -4.25
N LEU A 236 17.70 -3.99 -3.11
CA LEU A 236 17.35 -2.83 -2.29
C LEU A 236 18.12 -1.58 -2.73
N MET A 237 17.36 -0.50 -2.96
CA MET A 237 17.82 0.86 -3.25
C MET A 237 16.82 1.86 -2.64
N HIS A 238 17.12 3.16 -2.67
CA HIS A 238 16.26 4.23 -2.13
C HIS A 238 16.13 5.38 -3.13
N ASP A 239 14.91 5.74 -3.53
CA ASP A 239 14.66 6.81 -4.52
C ASP A 239 14.61 8.23 -3.94
N ILE A 240 15.01 8.37 -2.67
CA ILE A 240 15.21 9.64 -1.97
C ILE A 240 16.62 10.22 -2.18
N HIS A 241 17.46 9.56 -2.98
CA HIS A 241 18.85 9.97 -3.21
C HIS A 241 19.15 10.19 -4.70
N ALA A 242 19.68 11.36 -5.04
CA ALA A 242 20.04 11.69 -6.42
C ALA A 242 21.07 10.71 -6.99
N THR A 243 21.99 10.22 -6.15
CA THR A 243 22.99 9.24 -6.56
C THR A 243 22.36 7.92 -7.00
N THR A 244 21.31 7.47 -6.32
CA THR A 244 20.58 6.25 -6.67
C THR A 244 19.75 6.45 -7.93
N VAL A 245 19.03 7.56 -8.04
CA VAL A 245 18.25 7.91 -9.24
C VAL A 245 19.14 8.02 -10.48
N ASN A 246 20.32 8.64 -10.35
CA ASN A 246 21.30 8.74 -11.44
C ASN A 246 21.91 7.37 -11.81
N ALA A 247 21.98 6.42 -10.88
CA ALA A 247 22.50 5.07 -11.14
C ALA A 247 21.50 4.18 -11.89
N ALA A 248 20.20 4.50 -11.90
CA ALA A 248 19.14 3.62 -12.39
C ALA A 248 19.36 3.13 -13.83
N SER A 249 19.80 4.01 -14.74
CA SER A 249 20.12 3.59 -16.12
C SER A 249 21.25 2.56 -16.16
N CYS A 250 22.32 2.79 -15.40
CA CYS A 250 23.47 1.88 -15.33
C CYS A 250 23.07 0.52 -14.73
N VAL A 251 22.25 0.52 -13.66
CA VAL A 251 21.72 -0.70 -13.05
C VAL A 251 20.93 -1.50 -14.08
N ILE A 252 19.97 -0.88 -14.77
CA ILE A 252 19.12 -1.57 -15.75
C ILE A 252 19.95 -2.16 -16.90
N ASP A 253 20.86 -1.37 -17.47
CA ASP A 253 21.69 -1.80 -18.59
C ASP A 253 22.68 -2.91 -18.15
N GLY A 254 23.27 -2.78 -16.96
CA GLY A 254 24.21 -3.75 -16.41
C GLY A 254 23.57 -5.09 -16.06
N LEU A 255 22.35 -5.08 -15.51
CA LEU A 255 21.59 -6.32 -15.26
C LEU A 255 21.30 -7.06 -16.56
N ARG A 256 20.85 -6.34 -17.60
CA ARG A 256 20.59 -6.91 -18.93
C ARG A 256 21.87 -7.43 -19.59
N ALA A 257 22.99 -6.74 -19.44
CA ALA A 257 24.28 -7.22 -19.91
C ALA A 257 24.72 -8.52 -19.22
N LYS A 258 24.28 -8.76 -17.98
CA LYS A 258 24.46 -10.02 -17.23
C LYS A 258 23.44 -11.11 -17.62
N GLY A 259 22.56 -10.84 -18.57
CA GLY A 259 21.49 -11.75 -18.98
C GLY A 259 20.31 -11.81 -18.00
N LEU A 260 20.20 -10.83 -17.09
CA LEU A 260 19.09 -10.71 -16.14
C LEU A 260 18.07 -9.67 -16.63
N GLU A 261 16.78 -9.98 -16.51
CA GLU A 261 15.73 -9.01 -16.84
C GLU A 261 15.23 -8.29 -15.57
N PRO A 262 15.39 -6.96 -15.47
CA PRO A 262 14.87 -6.19 -14.35
C PRO A 262 13.33 -6.11 -14.41
N VAL A 263 12.68 -6.50 -13.32
CA VAL A 263 11.22 -6.55 -13.22
C VAL A 263 10.71 -5.98 -11.88
N SER A 264 9.39 -5.84 -11.76
CA SER A 264 8.74 -5.55 -10.48
C SER A 264 8.54 -6.82 -9.63
N LEU A 265 8.23 -6.64 -8.34
CA LEU A 265 7.95 -7.73 -7.39
C LEU A 265 6.75 -8.57 -7.84
N ASP A 266 5.67 -7.96 -8.32
CA ASP A 266 4.51 -8.72 -8.82
C ASP A 266 4.82 -9.55 -10.07
N THR A 267 5.83 -9.15 -10.85
CA THR A 267 6.30 -9.96 -11.98
C THR A 267 7.19 -11.10 -11.48
N LEU A 268 8.13 -10.81 -10.57
CA LEU A 268 9.06 -11.79 -10.02
C LEU A 268 8.34 -12.89 -9.22
N ILE A 269 7.39 -12.50 -8.38
CA ILE A 269 6.60 -13.36 -7.49
C ILE A 269 5.12 -13.01 -7.71
N PRO A 270 4.41 -13.66 -8.65
CA PRO A 270 3.03 -13.29 -8.98
C PRO A 270 2.01 -13.56 -7.87
N ASN A 271 2.28 -14.54 -7.00
CA ASN A 271 1.37 -15.01 -5.95
C ASN A 271 2.03 -15.02 -4.56
N PRO A 272 2.49 -13.87 -4.04
CA PRO A 272 2.94 -13.75 -2.65
C PRO A 272 1.92 -14.28 -1.65
N GLN A 273 2.41 -14.97 -0.63
CA GLN A 273 1.59 -15.42 0.49
C GLN A 273 1.66 -14.40 1.64
N PRO A 274 0.51 -13.87 2.12
CA PRO A 274 0.51 -12.92 3.22
C PRO A 274 1.18 -13.46 4.49
N GLY A 275 2.00 -12.61 5.15
CA GLY A 275 2.81 -12.96 6.32
C GLY A 275 4.01 -13.85 6.05
N LYS A 276 4.36 -14.10 4.77
CA LYS A 276 5.60 -14.77 4.40
C LYS A 276 6.66 -13.74 3.99
N GLN A 277 7.88 -13.96 4.42
CA GLN A 277 9.06 -13.19 4.03
C GLN A 277 9.69 -13.75 2.74
N TYR A 278 10.10 -12.85 1.85
CA TYR A 278 10.75 -13.16 0.58
C TYR A 278 12.03 -12.35 0.43
N TYR A 279 13.19 -13.02 0.54
CA TYR A 279 14.51 -12.44 0.23
C TYR A 279 14.83 -12.57 -1.26
N SER A 280 14.22 -13.55 -1.92
CA SER A 280 14.31 -13.85 -3.35
C SER A 280 13.06 -14.61 -3.78
N ARG A 281 12.94 -14.96 -5.07
CA ARG A 281 11.86 -15.80 -5.60
C ARG A 281 11.90 -17.26 -5.11
N SER A 282 13.09 -17.79 -4.86
CA SER A 282 13.32 -19.18 -4.42
C SER A 282 13.18 -19.35 -2.91
#